data_AF-A0A1I3DNL8-F1
#
_entry.id   AF-A0A1I3DNL8-F1
#
_cell.length_a   1.000
_cell.length_b   1.000
_cell.length_c   1.000
_cell.angle_alpha   90.00
_cell.angle_beta   90.00
_cell.angle_gamma   90.00
#
_symmetry.space_group_name_H-M   'P 1'
#
loop_
_entity.id
_entity.type
_entity.pdbx_description
1 polymer ?
#
loop_
_entity_poly.entity_id
_entity_poly.type
_entity_poly.pdbx_seq_one_letter_code
_entity_poly.pdbx_strand_id
1 'polypeptide(L)'
;MALNNTVPTLESMLEFQEVYLRAIALSWQDAEFRTALLANPTDALGRYFDYQCPWLLDLRVTAAGPEFGWNPATQRWRLPQNAMTFGVPARPQPAVEEAVALSVYNDAGPSYLFTCC
;
A
#
# COMPACT_ATOMS: atom_id res chain seq x y z
N MET A 1 0.83 11.60 6.73
CA MET A 1 -0.37 10.91 7.29
C MET A 1 -1.40 10.85 6.18
N ALA A 2 -2.00 9.69 5.91
CA ALA A 2 -3.08 9.58 4.94
C ALA A 2 -4.25 10.49 5.37
N LEU A 3 -4.83 11.22 4.40
CA LEU A 3 -5.68 12.37 4.70
C LEU A 3 -7.16 12.01 4.92
N ASN A 4 -7.64 10.87 4.43
CA ASN A 4 -9.04 10.43 4.60
C ASN A 4 -9.26 8.95 4.16
N ASN A 5 -10.49 8.45 4.35
CA ASN A 5 -10.97 7.14 3.87
C ASN A 5 -11.56 7.22 2.45
N THR A 6 -11.09 8.16 1.61
CA THR A 6 -11.66 8.27 0.26
C THR A 6 -11.24 7.11 -0.62
N VAL A 7 -12.14 6.77 -1.53
CA VAL A 7 -11.98 5.71 -2.52
C VAL A 7 -10.77 5.98 -3.40
N PRO A 8 -9.82 5.04 -3.53
CA PRO A 8 -8.78 5.14 -4.55
C PRO A 8 -9.41 5.34 -5.92
N THR A 9 -9.13 6.47 -6.56
CA THR A 9 -9.45 6.65 -7.97
C THR A 9 -8.47 5.81 -8.79
N LEU A 10 -8.88 5.40 -10.01
CA LEU A 10 -7.97 4.73 -10.94
C LEU A 10 -6.69 5.54 -11.17
N GLU A 11 -6.83 6.86 -11.26
CA GLU A 11 -5.71 7.79 -11.41
C GLU A 11 -4.74 7.69 -10.23
N SER A 12 -5.22 7.74 -8.98
CA SER A 12 -4.36 7.60 -7.80
C SER A 12 -3.66 6.23 -7.75
N MET A 13 -4.31 5.17 -8.27
CA MET A 13 -3.70 3.84 -8.34
C MET A 13 -2.57 3.79 -9.36
N LEU A 14 -2.74 4.43 -10.51
CA LEU A 14 -1.73 4.54 -11.54
C LEU A 14 -0.54 5.40 -11.09
N GLU A 15 -0.81 6.49 -10.38
CA GLU A 15 0.23 7.35 -9.80
C GLU A 15 1.10 6.57 -8.80
N PHE A 16 0.48 5.82 -7.89
CA PHE A 16 1.22 4.96 -6.96
C PHE A 16 2.08 3.93 -7.70
N GLN A 17 1.55 3.31 -8.76
CA GLN A 17 2.29 2.35 -9.57
C GLN A 17 3.53 3.00 -10.22
N GLU A 18 3.38 4.20 -10.78
CA GLU A 18 4.50 4.92 -11.40
C GLU A 18 5.58 5.27 -10.36
N VAL A 19 5.17 5.87 -9.23
CA VAL A 19 6.09 6.27 -8.16
C VAL A 19 6.80 5.06 -7.58
N TYR A 20 6.10 3.94 -7.39
CA TYR A 20 6.70 2.71 -6.88
C TYR A 20 7.78 2.15 -7.83
N LEU A 21 7.53 2.13 -9.14
CA LEU A 21 8.54 1.69 -10.12
C LEU A 21 9.76 2.62 -10.15
N ARG A 22 9.54 3.93 -10.05
CA ARG A 22 10.62 4.93 -9.95
C ARG A 22 11.43 4.77 -8.68
N ALA A 23 10.78 4.50 -7.55
CA ALA A 23 11.43 4.21 -6.28
C ALA A 23 12.28 2.95 -6.35
N ILE A 24 11.80 1.86 -6.99
CA ILE A 24 12.61 0.67 -7.23
C ILE A 24 13.87 1.03 -8.01
N ALA A 25 13.74 1.76 -9.12
CA ALA A 25 14.87 2.15 -9.96
C ALA A 25 15.90 3.02 -9.21
N LEU A 26 15.43 3.98 -8.41
CA LEU A 26 16.30 4.82 -7.59
C LEU A 26 17.01 4.02 -6.50
N SER A 27 16.33 3.06 -5.88
CA SER A 27 16.90 2.20 -4.83
C SER A 27 18.07 1.33 -5.30
N TRP A 28 18.21 1.12 -6.62
CA TRP A 28 19.35 0.40 -7.19
C TRP A 28 20.60 1.26 -7.31
N GLN A 29 20.46 2.58 -7.40
CA GLN A 29 21.55 3.52 -7.64
C GLN A 29 21.94 4.27 -6.37
N ASP A 30 20.99 4.54 -5.49
CA ASP A 30 21.16 5.32 -4.27
C ASP A 30 20.94 4.47 -3.01
N ALA A 31 22.04 4.20 -2.30
CA ALA A 31 22.02 3.41 -1.07
C ALA A 31 21.40 4.16 0.12
N GLU A 32 21.50 5.50 0.16
CA GLU A 32 20.89 6.31 1.20
C GLU A 32 19.36 6.28 1.04
N PHE A 33 18.88 6.53 -0.17
CA PHE A 33 17.47 6.41 -0.50
C PHE A 33 16.94 5.00 -0.21
N ARG A 34 17.67 3.95 -0.62
CA ARG A 34 17.27 2.56 -0.33
C ARG A 34 17.10 2.32 1.17
N THR A 35 18.02 2.83 1.99
CA THR A 35 17.95 2.69 3.45
C THR A 35 16.74 3.45 4.01
N ALA A 36 16.49 4.66 3.53
CA ALA A 36 15.32 5.44 3.91
C ALA A 36 13.99 4.75 3.52
N LEU A 37 13.92 4.20 2.30
CA LEU A 37 12.74 3.50 1.78
C LEU A 37 12.40 2.25 2.61
N LEU A 38 13.40 1.49 3.05
CA LEU A 38 13.21 0.32 3.91
C LEU A 38 12.84 0.67 5.35
N ALA A 39 13.29 1.83 5.84
CA ALA A 39 13.01 2.28 7.21
C ALA A 39 11.63 2.94 7.33
N ASN A 40 11.29 3.85 6.42
CA ASN A 40 10.02 4.55 6.40
C ASN A 40 9.63 4.90 4.94
N PRO A 41 8.91 4.02 4.24
CA PRO A 41 8.63 4.21 2.81
C PRO A 41 7.74 5.41 2.56
N THR A 42 6.74 5.68 3.40
CA THR A 42 5.84 6.83 3.22
C THR A 42 6.60 8.15 3.25
N ASP A 43 7.53 8.28 4.20
CA ASP A 43 8.39 9.46 4.34
C ASP A 43 9.44 9.54 3.22
N ALA A 44 10.04 8.42 2.82
CA ALA A 44 10.97 8.38 1.69
C ALA A 44 10.28 8.78 0.36
N LEU A 45 9.07 8.28 0.10
CA LEU A 45 8.32 8.65 -1.10
C LEU A 45 7.92 10.13 -1.09
N GLY A 46 7.52 10.66 0.06
CA GLY A 46 7.24 12.08 0.22
C GLY A 46 8.47 12.95 -0.02
N ARG A 47 9.62 12.63 0.58
CA ARG A 47 10.83 13.44 0.48
C ARG A 47 11.48 13.42 -0.92
N TYR A 48 11.46 12.28 -1.59
CA TYR A 48 12.20 12.09 -2.86
C TYR A 48 11.35 12.25 -4.11
N PHE A 49 10.04 11.99 -4.01
CA PHE A 49 9.12 12.04 -5.16
C PHE A 49 8.00 13.07 -4.98
N ASP A 50 7.98 13.81 -3.86
CA ASP A 50 6.86 14.68 -3.46
C ASP A 50 5.51 13.94 -3.46
N TYR A 51 5.56 12.61 -3.26
CA TYR A 51 4.40 11.75 -3.36
C TYR A 51 3.84 11.43 -1.98
N GLN A 52 2.56 11.73 -1.79
CA GLN A 52 1.81 11.36 -0.59
C GLN A 52 0.75 10.34 -0.98
N CYS A 53 0.87 9.12 -0.45
CA CYS A 53 -0.16 8.09 -0.63
C CYS A 53 -1.49 8.61 -0.02
N PRO A 54 -2.55 8.79 -0.83
CA PRO A 54 -3.80 9.37 -0.34
C PRO A 54 -4.62 8.38 0.51
N TRP A 55 -4.30 7.09 0.43
CA TRP A 55 -5.06 6.01 1.07
C TRP A 55 -4.59 5.73 2.48
N LEU A 56 -5.52 5.31 3.35
CA LEU A 56 -5.22 4.84 4.70
C LEU A 56 -4.54 3.47 4.68
N LEU A 57 -3.29 3.43 4.21
CA LEU A 57 -2.48 2.23 4.01
C LEU A 57 -1.23 2.26 4.90
N ASP A 58 -0.99 1.17 5.63
CA ASP A 58 0.32 0.90 6.24
C ASP A 58 1.26 0.28 5.18
N LEU A 59 1.96 1.15 4.44
CA LEU A 59 2.91 0.73 3.43
C LEU A 59 4.20 0.24 4.10
N ARG A 60 4.56 -1.02 3.89
CA ARG A 60 5.84 -1.60 4.33
C ARG A 60 6.63 -2.10 3.14
N VAL A 61 7.89 -1.67 3.05
CA VAL A 61 8.83 -2.15 2.04
C VAL A 61 9.93 -2.91 2.75
N THR A 62 10.14 -4.17 2.38
CA THR A 62 11.14 -5.04 2.98
C THR A 62 12.17 -5.46 1.93
N ALA A 63 13.41 -5.70 2.38
CA ALA A 63 14.43 -6.24 1.51
C ALA A 63 14.06 -7.68 1.14
N ALA A 64 14.07 -7.98 -0.16
CA ALA A 64 13.88 -9.34 -0.63
C ALA A 64 15.10 -10.21 -0.24
N GLY A 65 14.83 -11.48 0.11
CA GLY A 65 15.86 -12.48 0.36
C GLY A 65 16.72 -12.80 -0.89
N PRO A 66 17.87 -13.48 -0.70
CA PRO A 66 18.83 -13.75 -1.77
C PRO A 66 18.30 -14.63 -2.91
N GLU A 67 17.19 -15.33 -2.70
CA GLU A 67 16.54 -16.19 -3.68
C GLU A 67 15.64 -15.44 -4.68
N PHE A 68 15.40 -14.15 -4.42
CA PHE A 68 14.57 -13.27 -5.25
C PHE A 68 15.44 -12.37 -6.12
N GLY A 69 14.98 -12.09 -7.34
CA GLY A 69 15.70 -11.27 -8.32
C GLY A 69 15.39 -11.63 -9.76
N TRP A 70 16.13 -11.00 -10.68
CA TRP A 70 16.06 -11.27 -12.10
C TRP A 70 16.80 -12.56 -12.45
N ASN A 71 16.12 -13.48 -13.14
CA ASN A 71 16.74 -14.69 -13.69
C ASN A 71 17.06 -14.47 -15.19
N PRO A 72 18.34 -14.34 -15.58
CA PRO A 72 18.72 -14.08 -16.97
C PRO A 72 18.49 -15.29 -17.89
N ALA A 73 18.47 -16.52 -17.37
CA ALA A 73 18.24 -17.71 -18.18
C ALA A 73 16.77 -17.85 -18.60
N THR A 74 15.83 -17.48 -17.72
CA THR A 74 14.39 -17.54 -18.00
C THR A 74 13.78 -16.20 -18.39
N GLN A 75 14.56 -15.11 -18.33
CA GLN A 75 14.12 -13.72 -18.58
C GLN A 75 12.89 -13.35 -17.73
N ARG A 76 12.92 -13.72 -16.43
CA ARG A 76 11.79 -13.52 -15.51
C ARG A 76 12.25 -13.01 -14.16
N TRP A 77 11.41 -12.19 -13.53
CA TRP A 77 11.55 -11.80 -12.13
C TRP A 77 11.01 -12.89 -11.21
N ARG A 78 11.75 -13.18 -10.14
CA ARG A 78 11.26 -13.92 -8.98
C ARG A 78 11.16 -12.94 -7.82
N LEU A 79 9.95 -12.63 -7.37
CA LEU A 79 9.67 -11.68 -6.30
C LEU A 79 8.92 -12.37 -5.15
N PRO A 80 9.02 -11.86 -3.92
CA PRO A 80 8.19 -12.34 -2.81
C PRO A 80 6.72 -12.06 -3.07
N GLN A 81 5.84 -12.80 -2.40
CA GLN A 81 4.41 -12.52 -2.45
C GLN A 81 4.10 -11.20 -1.75
N ASN A 82 3.24 -10.39 -2.36
CA ASN A 82 2.70 -9.21 -1.69
C ASN A 82 1.79 -9.64 -0.55
N ALA A 83 1.92 -9.00 0.61
CA ALA A 83 1.08 -9.24 1.76
C ALA A 83 0.12 -8.07 1.98
N MET A 84 -1.12 -8.39 2.37
CA MET A 84 -2.11 -7.42 2.80
C MET A 84 -2.72 -7.91 4.11
N THR A 85 -2.86 -7.02 5.09
CA THR A 85 -3.44 -7.35 6.39
C THR A 85 -4.81 -6.68 6.52
N PHE A 86 -5.78 -7.43 7.04
CA PHE A 86 -7.16 -6.98 7.20
C PHE A 86 -7.55 -7.00 8.68
N GLY A 87 -8.12 -5.89 9.16
CA GLY A 87 -8.78 -5.85 10.44
C GLY A 87 -10.22 -6.32 10.30
N VAL A 88 -10.63 -7.30 11.11
CA VAL A 88 -12.05 -7.62 11.29
C VAL A 88 -12.58 -6.75 12.42
N PRO A 89 -13.57 -5.87 12.18
CA PRO A 89 -14.08 -4.99 13.23
C PRO A 89 -14.76 -5.78 14.33
N ALA A 90 -14.73 -5.24 15.55
CA ALA A 90 -15.54 -5.78 16.65
C ALA A 90 -17.04 -5.59 16.32
N ARG A 91 -17.87 -6.53 16.77
CA ARG A 91 -19.33 -6.41 16.63
C ARG A 91 -19.81 -5.15 17.38
N PRO A 92 -20.53 -4.22 16.71
CA PRO A 92 -21.04 -3.02 17.35
C PRO A 92 -22.09 -3.38 18.42
N GLN A 93 -22.15 -2.58 19.48
CA GLN A 93 -23.13 -2.68 20.56
C GLN A 93 -23.74 -1.29 20.75
N PRO A 94 -25.08 -1.15 20.87
CA PRO A 94 -26.08 -2.23 20.96
C PRO A 94 -26.45 -2.86 19.61
N ALA A 95 -27.06 -4.05 19.63
CA ALA A 95 -27.38 -4.82 18.43
C ALA A 95 -28.27 -4.10 17.40
N VAL A 96 -29.06 -3.11 17.82
CA VAL A 96 -29.91 -2.30 16.92
C VAL A 96 -29.08 -1.44 15.95
N GLU A 97 -27.83 -1.13 16.28
CA GLU A 97 -26.94 -0.34 15.43
C GLU A 97 -26.17 -1.19 14.41
N GLU A 98 -26.26 -2.53 14.46
CA GLU A 98 -25.50 -3.43 13.58
C GLU A 98 -25.72 -3.13 12.09
N ALA A 99 -26.96 -2.91 11.68
CA ALA A 99 -27.29 -2.62 10.29
C ALA A 99 -26.72 -1.26 9.83
N VAL A 100 -26.80 -0.24 10.69
CA VAL A 100 -26.26 1.10 10.41
C VAL A 100 -24.73 1.04 10.34
N ALA A 101 -24.10 0.42 11.33
CA ALA A 101 -22.64 0.25 11.37
C ALA A 101 -22.13 -0.51 10.14
N LEU A 102 -22.82 -1.56 9.71
CA LEU A 102 -22.43 -2.31 8.50
C LEU A 102 -22.63 -1.48 7.22
N SER A 103 -23.68 -0.65 7.14
CA SER A 103 -23.87 0.26 6.00
C SER A 103 -22.78 1.32 5.90
N VAL A 104 -22.35 1.90 7.03
CA VAL A 104 -21.25 2.87 7.08
C VAL A 104 -19.90 2.21 6.81
N TYR A 105 -19.68 0.99 7.30
CA TYR A 105 -18.50 0.20 6.96
C TYR A 105 -18.44 -0.07 5.44
N ASN A 106 -19.58 -0.37 4.83
CA ASN A 106 -19.69 -0.55 3.38
C ASN A 106 -19.46 0.76 2.61
N ASP A 107 -19.93 1.90 3.11
CA ASP A 107 -19.71 3.23 2.51
C ASP A 107 -18.24 3.67 2.59
N ALA A 108 -17.56 3.37 3.69
CA ALA A 108 -16.09 3.49 3.82
C ALA A 108 -15.33 2.42 3.01
N GLY A 109 -16.07 1.67 2.21
CA GLY A 109 -15.72 0.40 1.67
C GLY A 109 -14.40 0.33 0.91
N PRO A 110 -14.03 1.31 0.10
CA PRO A 110 -12.76 1.22 -0.62
C PRO A 110 -11.50 1.28 0.25
N SER A 111 -11.64 1.50 1.56
CA SER A 111 -10.58 1.31 2.56
C SER A 111 -10.49 -0.14 3.08
N TYR A 112 -11.47 -0.99 2.79
CA TYR A 112 -11.64 -2.33 3.35
C TYR A 112 -12.09 -3.36 2.30
N LEU A 113 -11.67 -4.61 2.42
CA LEU A 113 -11.98 -5.61 1.38
C LEU A 113 -13.47 -6.04 1.46
N PHE A 114 -14.11 -6.22 0.30
CA PHE A 114 -15.46 -6.81 0.09
C PHE A 114 -16.69 -5.96 0.41
N THR A 115 -16.53 -4.66 0.48
CA THR A 115 -17.64 -3.70 0.54
C THR A 115 -17.99 -3.25 -0.87
N CYS A 116 -19.24 -3.43 -1.28
CA CYS A 116 -19.70 -2.99 -2.59
C CYS A 116 -19.89 -1.47 -2.58
N CYS A 117 -19.38 -0.80 -3.61
CA CYS A 117 -19.78 0.57 -3.93
C CYS A 117 -21.28 0.64 -4.23
#